data_AF-A0A925GAK4-F1
#
_entry.id   AF-A0A925GAK4-F1
#
_cell.length_a   1.000
_cell.length_b   1.000
_cell.length_c   1.000
_cell.angle_alpha   90.00
_cell.angle_beta   90.00
_cell.angle_gamma   90.00
#
_symmetry.space_group_name_H-M   'P 1'
#
loop_
_entity.id
_entity.type
_entity.pdbx_description
1 polymer ?
#
loop_
_entity_poly.entity_id
_entity_poly.type
_entity_poly.pdbx_seq_one_letter_code
_entity_poly.pdbx_strand_id
1 'polypeptide(L)' 'MSIAEIKSSMEGKMDQSIASLKNKMTKLRTGRANPALLDTVQVDYYGSNVPLSQVANLSL' A
#
# COMPACT_ATOMS: atom_id res chain seq x y z
N MET A 1 28.98 -12.26 13.24
CA MET A 1 28.03 -12.13 12.11
C MET A 1 28.61 -12.92 10.95
N SER A 2 28.10 -14.11 10.71
CA SER A 2 28.56 -14.92 9.59
C SER A 2 28.12 -14.28 8.27
N ILE A 3 28.83 -14.56 7.17
CA ILE A 3 28.47 -14.06 5.83
C ILE A 3 27.03 -14.45 5.44
N ALA A 4 26.55 -15.60 5.92
CA ALA A 4 25.19 -16.07 5.67
C ALA A 4 24.12 -15.19 6.35
N GLU A 5 24.37 -14.70 7.58
CA GLU A 5 23.45 -13.82 8.30
C GLU A 5 23.35 -12.44 7.64
N ILE A 6 24.48 -11.91 7.15
CA ILE A 6 24.50 -10.64 6.42
C ILE A 6 23.69 -10.76 5.12
N LYS A 7 23.85 -11.86 4.38
CA LYS A 7 23.10 -12.10 3.14
C LYS A 7 21.59 -12.16 3.40
N SER A 8 21.16 -12.93 4.41
CA SER A 8 19.74 -13.03 4.78
C SER A 8 19.15 -11.69 5.25
N SER A 9 19.91 -10.90 6.02
CA SER A 9 19.47 -9.57 6.44
C SER A 9 19.32 -8.59 5.26
N MET A 10 20.21 -8.68 4.27
CA MET A 10 20.14 -7.84 3.06
C MET A 10 18.99 -8.26 2.15
N GLU A 11 18.72 -9.56 1.98
CA GLU A 11 17.56 -10.05 1.26
C GLU A 11 16.25 -9.52 1.88
N GLY A 12 16.11 -9.57 3.21
CA GLY A 12 14.94 -9.01 3.89
C GLY A 12 14.77 -7.49 3.70
N LYS A 13 15.86 -6.73 3.69
CA LYS A 13 15.83 -5.28 3.40
C LYS A 13 15.49 -4.97 1.94
N MET A 14 15.96 -5.79 1.01
CA MET A 14 15.63 -5.66 -0.41
C MET A 14 14.16 -5.95 -0.65
N ASP A 15 13.61 -7.01 -0.05
CA ASP A 15 12.19 -7.33 -0.14
C ASP A 15 11.31 -6.22 0.43
N GLN A 16 11.71 -5.63 1.56
CA GLN A 16 11.01 -4.48 2.14
C GLN A 16 11.04 -3.25 1.21
N SER A 17 12.16 -3.02 0.53
CA SER A 17 12.30 -1.94 -0.45
C SER A 17 11.40 -2.17 -1.68
N ILE A 18 11.33 -3.41 -2.16
CA ILE A 18 10.44 -3.80 -3.27
C ILE A 18 8.97 -3.66 -2.87
N ALA A 19 8.60 -4.06 -1.64
CA ALA A 19 7.25 -3.89 -1.12
C ALA A 19 6.86 -2.40 -1.01
N SER A 20 7.77 -1.56 -0.52
CA SER A 20 7.57 -0.11 -0.46
C SER A 20 7.40 0.51 -1.85
N LEU A 21 8.18 0.05 -2.83
CA LEU A 21 8.08 0.48 -4.22
C LEU A 21 6.72 0.10 -4.83
N LYS A 22 6.27 -1.15 -4.64
CA LYS A 22 4.94 -1.61 -5.09
C LYS A 22 3.82 -0.76 -4.48
N ASN A 23 3.88 -0.47 -3.18
CA ASN A 23 2.90 0.36 -2.49
C ASN A 23 2.89 1.82 -2.99
N LYS A 24 4.04 2.35 -3.41
CA LYS A 24 4.10 3.68 -4.04
C LYS A 24 3.53 3.66 -5.45
N MET A 25 3.75 2.58 -6.21
CA MET A 25 3.23 2.43 -7.57
C MET A 25 1.71 2.25 -7.62
N THR A 26 1.10 1.58 -6.63
CA THR A 26 -0.37 1.49 -6.54
C THR A 26 -1.03 2.83 -6.22
N LYS A 27 -0.34 3.69 -5.47
CA LYS A 27 -0.77 5.07 -5.17
C LYS A 27 -0.47 6.07 -6.29
N LEU A 28 0.37 5.71 -7.26
CA LEU A 28 0.69 6.58 -8.39
C LEU A 28 -0.47 6.56 -9.40
N ARG A 29 -0.95 7.76 -9.74
CA ARG A 29 -2.01 8.00 -10.73
C ARG A 29 -1.49 7.69 -12.14
N THR A 30 -1.34 6.41 -12.45
CA THR A 30 -1.27 5.96 -13.84
C THR A 30 -2.65 6.17 -14.45
N GLY A 31 -2.77 6.65 -15.68
CA GLY A 31 -4.03 7.12 -16.27
C GLY A 31 -5.17 6.09 -16.41
N ARG A 32 -5.04 4.90 -15.83
CA ARG A 32 -6.12 3.92 -15.65
C ARG A 32 -6.73 4.11 -14.26
N ALA A 33 -8.05 4.27 -14.18
CA ALA A 33 -8.74 4.34 -12.90
C ALA A 33 -8.34 3.12 -12.06
N ASN A 34 -7.68 3.35 -10.92
CA ASN A 34 -7.35 2.30 -9.96
C ASN A 34 -8.14 2.63 -8.69
N PRO A 35 -9.09 1.77 -8.26
CA PRO A 35 -9.86 2.00 -7.04
C PRO A 35 -8.99 2.13 -5.79
N ALA A 36 -7.74 1.62 -5.81
CA ALA A 36 -6.76 1.80 -4.73
C ALA A 36 -6.33 3.27 -4.48
N LEU A 37 -6.66 4.21 -5.37
CA LEU A 37 -6.47 5.64 -5.12
C LEU A 37 -7.46 6.19 -4.08
N LEU A 38 -8.64 5.58 -3.97
CA LEU A 38 -9.69 6.02 -3.07
C LEU A 38 -9.57 5.41 -1.66
N ASP A 39 -8.64 4.47 -1.46
CA ASP A 39 -8.30 3.93 -0.13
C ASP A 39 -7.66 4.97 0.81
N THR A 40 -7.10 6.06 0.28
CA THR A 40 -6.62 7.17 1.13
C THR A 40 -7.72 8.14 1.53
N VAL A 41 -8.93 8.01 0.97
CA VAL A 41 -10.06 8.88 1.32
C VAL A 41 -10.78 8.26 2.52
N GLN A 42 -10.64 8.93 3.65
CA GLN A 42 -11.43 8.65 4.85
C GLN A 42 -12.74 9.43 4.74
N VAL A 43 -13.86 8.75 5.00
CA VAL A 43 -15.18 9.36 5.05
C VAL A 43 -15.60 9.43 6.51
N ASP A 44 -16.08 10.60 6.93
CA ASP A 44 -16.74 10.75 8.22
C ASP A 44 -18.07 10.00 8.20
N TYR A 45 -18.12 8.85 8.88
CA TYR A 45 -19.34 8.10 9.11
C TYR A 45 -19.71 8.19 10.59
N TYR A 46 -20.80 8.90 10.89
CA TYR A 46 -21.30 9.14 12.24
C TYR A 46 -20.23 9.62 13.24
N GLY A 47 -19.35 10.55 12.82
CA GLY A 47 -18.31 11.13 13.69
C GLY A 47 -17.05 10.28 13.85
N SER A 48 -16.89 9.22 13.05
CA SER A 48 -15.66 8.44 12.96
C SER A 48 -15.14 8.38 11.52
N ASN A 49 -13.85 8.67 11.34
CA ASN A 49 -13.17 8.54 10.05
C ASN A 49 -13.00 7.06 9.72
N VAL A 50 -13.82 6.56 8.79
CA VAL A 50 -13.73 5.19 8.26
C VAL A 50 -13.17 5.22 6.83
N PRO A 51 -12.38 4.22 6.43
CA PRO A 51 -11.90 4.13 5.05
C PRO A 51 -13.08 3.93 4.09
N LEU A 52 -13.09 4.65 2.97
CA LEU A 52 -14.19 4.60 1.98
C LEU A 52 -14.48 3.18 1.48
N SER A 53 -13.47 2.31 1.43
CA SER A 53 -13.62 0.89 1.04
C SER A 53 -14.52 0.07 1.94
N GLN A 54 -14.76 0.48 3.19
CA GLN A 54 -15.68 -0.17 4.11
C GLN A 54 -17.12 0.35 3.98
N VAL A 55 -17.30 1.55 3.43
CA VAL A 55 -18.61 2.22 3.29
C VAL A 55 -19.21 1.98 1.91
N ALA A 56 -18.38 1.77 0.87
CA ALA A 56 -18.84 1.56 -0.50
C ALA A 56 -18.03 0.47 -1.21
N ASN A 57 -18.70 -0.34 -2.03
CA ASN A 57 -18.04 -1.25 -2.96
C ASN A 57 -17.49 -0.45 -4.14
N LEU A 58 -16.16 -0.35 -4.23
CA LEU A 58 -15.45 0.27 -5.35
C LEU A 58 -15.36 -0.75 -6.50
N SER A 59 -16.11 -0.49 -7.57
CA SER A 59 -15.94 -1.18 -8.87
C SER A 59 -15.15 -0.29 -9.83
N LEU A 60 -14.52 -0.89 -10.85
CA LEU A 60 -13.76 -0.17 -11.88
C LEU A 60 -14.69 0.58 -12.84
#